data_AF-A0A915SF36-F1
#
_entry.id   AF-A0A915SF36-F1
#
_cell.length_a   1.000
_cell.length_b   1.000
_cell.length_c   1.000
_cell.angle_alpha   90.00
_cell.angle_beta   90.00
_cell.angle_gamma   90.00
#
_symmetry.space_group_name_H-M   'P 1'
#
loop_
_entity.id
_entity.type
_entity.pdbx_description
1 polymer ?
#
loop_
_entity_poly.entity_id
_entity_poly.type
_entity_poly.pdbx_seq_one_letter_code
_entity_poly.pdbx_strand_id
1 'polypeptide(L)'
;MVNVYKRIGLSVYQGKDNRKENGKLKVSNSKKRKHNYGRNPVLTKLSKDDKEIRYIIRTKGGNTKVKLKSALYANVLNPDTKEIKKSKILEILKNPNDKNLDREKIITKNTVINTSLGKAVVVSRPGQDGIINAVLIKQ
;
A
#
# COMPACT_ATOMS: atom_id res chain seq x y z
N MET A 1 -25.50 -19.12 13.71
CA MET A 1 -24.47 -18.04 13.63
C MET A 1 -23.36 -18.52 12.70
N VAL A 2 -23.41 -18.09 11.44
CA VAL A 2 -22.57 -18.65 10.38
C VAL A 2 -21.09 -18.39 10.69
N ASN A 3 -20.32 -19.47 10.72
CA ASN A 3 -18.86 -19.48 10.84
C ASN A 3 -18.22 -18.79 9.63
N VAL A 4 -18.23 -17.45 9.59
CA VAL A 4 -17.64 -16.65 8.51
C VAL A 4 -16.11 -16.55 8.62
N TYR A 5 -15.51 -17.02 9.72
CA TYR A 5 -14.05 -17.01 9.88
C TYR A 5 -13.32 -18.16 9.17
N LYS A 6 -14.00 -18.97 8.34
CA LYS A 6 -13.38 -20.10 7.61
C LYS A 6 -12.94 -19.79 6.17
N ARG A 7 -12.97 -18.53 5.69
CA ARG A 7 -12.83 -18.24 4.23
C ARG A 7 -11.55 -17.59 3.70
N ILE A 8 -10.56 -17.19 4.50
CA ILE A 8 -9.26 -16.76 3.94
C ILE A 8 -8.13 -17.29 4.83
N GLY A 9 -7.59 -18.45 4.45
CA GLY A 9 -6.45 -19.08 5.12
C GLY A 9 -5.24 -18.16 5.17
N LEU A 10 -4.45 -18.30 6.23
CA LEU A 10 -3.17 -17.62 6.36
C LEU A 10 -2.22 -18.09 5.23
N SER A 11 -2.09 -17.32 4.15
CA SER A 11 -1.41 -17.76 2.92
C SER A 11 0.09 -17.40 2.87
N VAL A 12 0.50 -16.24 3.42
CA VAL A 12 1.89 -15.75 3.29
C VAL A 12 2.65 -15.96 4.60
N TYR A 13 3.69 -16.80 4.57
CA TYR A 13 4.58 -17.03 5.72
C TYR A 13 5.90 -16.27 5.53
N GLN A 14 6.20 -15.34 6.44
CA GLN A 14 7.38 -14.47 6.43
C GLN A 14 8.40 -14.92 7.48
N GLY A 15 8.73 -16.22 7.48
CA GLY A 15 9.72 -16.80 8.40
C GLY A 15 11.14 -16.77 7.84
N LYS A 16 12.02 -17.57 8.46
CA LYS A 16 13.40 -17.74 8.00
C LYS A 16 13.43 -18.35 6.60
N ASP A 17 14.42 -17.96 5.81
CA ASP A 17 14.70 -18.56 4.51
C ASP A 17 15.07 -20.06 4.65
N ASN A 18 14.82 -20.81 3.58
CA ASN A 18 15.05 -22.25 3.49
C ASN A 18 16.52 -22.61 3.26
N ARG A 19 17.38 -21.67 2.85
CA ARG A 19 18.80 -21.91 2.57
C ARG A 19 19.71 -21.07 3.45
N LYS A 20 20.93 -21.57 3.65
CA LYS A 20 22.06 -20.81 4.22
C LYS A 20 22.69 -19.95 3.13
N GLU A 21 23.47 -18.96 3.55
CA GLU A 21 24.25 -18.10 2.63
C GLU A 21 25.18 -18.93 1.73
N ASN A 22 25.72 -20.03 2.25
CA ASN A 22 26.53 -20.99 1.48
C ASN A 22 25.71 -21.97 0.61
N GLY A 23 24.41 -21.74 0.43
CA GLY A 23 23.53 -22.55 -0.43
C GLY A 23 23.02 -23.86 0.17
N LYS A 24 23.56 -24.33 1.30
CA LYS A 24 23.07 -25.56 1.97
C LYS A 24 21.64 -25.39 2.47
N LEU A 25 20.83 -26.43 2.33
CA LEU A 25 19.46 -26.46 2.86
C LEU A 25 19.47 -26.36 4.39
N LYS A 26 18.60 -25.51 4.95
CA LYS A 26 18.39 -25.39 6.39
C LYS A 26 17.36 -26.41 6.85
N VAL A 27 17.68 -27.16 7.90
CA VAL A 27 16.72 -28.00 8.60
C VAL A 27 15.85 -27.10 9.49
N SER A 28 14.53 -27.23 9.37
CA SER A 28 13.60 -26.48 10.20
C SER A 28 13.53 -27.06 11.61
N ASN A 29 13.75 -26.20 12.61
CA ASN A 29 13.66 -26.59 14.02
C ASN A 29 12.21 -26.56 14.55
N SER A 30 11.31 -25.81 13.90
CA SER A 30 9.95 -25.61 14.41
C SER A 30 8.90 -25.46 13.31
N LYS A 31 7.65 -25.74 13.67
CA LYS A 31 6.48 -25.49 12.82
C LYS A 31 6.21 -23.99 12.62
N LYS A 32 5.47 -23.66 11.55
CA LYS A 32 5.04 -22.28 11.26
C LYS A 32 4.26 -21.69 12.45
N ARG A 33 4.63 -20.49 12.88
CA ARG A 33 4.04 -19.78 14.03
C ARG A 33 3.14 -18.65 13.55
N LYS A 34 2.02 -18.42 14.26
CA LYS A 34 1.00 -17.42 13.93
C LYS A 34 1.57 -16.00 13.71
N HIS A 35 2.59 -15.61 14.47
CA HIS A 35 3.17 -14.27 14.41
C HIS A 35 4.05 -14.02 13.17
N ASN A 36 4.46 -15.08 12.44
CA ASN A 36 5.22 -14.96 11.20
C ASN A 36 4.32 -14.89 9.95
N TYR A 37 3.00 -14.95 10.13
CA TYR A 37 2.11 -14.85 8.99
C TYR A 37 1.86 -13.41 8.61
N GLY A 38 2.11 -13.14 7.33
CA GLY A 38 1.79 -11.88 6.67
C GLY A 38 0.41 -11.91 6.02
N ARG A 39 0.20 -10.95 5.13
CA ARG A 39 -1.00 -10.81 4.32
C ARG A 39 -0.63 -10.42 2.90
N ASN A 40 -1.51 -10.70 1.96
CA ASN A 40 -1.38 -10.19 0.61
C ASN A 40 -1.40 -8.64 0.59
N PRO A 41 -0.68 -8.02 -0.36
CA PRO A 41 -0.70 -6.58 -0.53
C PRO A 41 -2.09 -6.12 -0.95
N VAL A 42 -2.44 -4.87 -0.59
CA VAL A 42 -3.59 -4.19 -1.16
C VAL A 42 -3.06 -3.30 -2.27
N LEU A 43 -3.50 -3.58 -3.48
CA LEU A 43 -3.14 -2.79 -4.66
C LEU A 43 -4.10 -1.60 -4.74
N THR A 44 -3.62 -0.43 -4.32
CA THR A 44 -4.43 0.79 -4.30
C THR A 44 -4.62 1.31 -5.73
N LYS A 45 -5.86 1.49 -6.16
CA LYS A 45 -6.21 2.02 -7.49
C LYS A 45 -6.90 3.38 -7.38
N LEU A 46 -6.91 4.14 -8.47
CA LEU A 46 -7.76 5.32 -8.59
C LEU A 46 -9.23 4.88 -8.59
N SER A 47 -10.09 5.60 -7.87
CA SER A 47 -11.52 5.29 -7.81
C SER A 47 -12.22 5.66 -9.11
N LYS A 48 -13.11 4.76 -9.58
CA LYS A 48 -13.97 5.00 -10.75
C LYS A 48 -15.31 5.64 -10.37
N ASP A 49 -15.86 5.23 -9.23
CA ASP A 49 -17.22 5.60 -8.80
C ASP A 49 -17.22 6.75 -7.78
N ASP A 50 -16.17 7.59 -7.80
CA ASP A 50 -15.91 8.66 -6.82
C ASP A 50 -15.98 8.23 -5.34
N LYS A 51 -15.88 6.93 -5.04
CA LYS A 51 -15.93 6.38 -3.68
C LYS A 51 -14.55 5.93 -3.21
N GLU A 52 -14.13 6.40 -2.04
CA GLU A 52 -12.91 5.90 -1.38
C GLU A 52 -13.23 4.64 -0.56
N ILE A 53 -12.48 3.57 -0.82
CA ILE A 53 -12.68 2.30 -0.11
C ILE A 53 -11.49 2.08 0.82
N ARG A 54 -11.78 2.04 2.13
CA ARG A 54 -10.80 1.73 3.18
C ARG A 54 -11.22 0.47 3.91
N TYR A 55 -10.24 -0.34 4.28
CA TYR A 55 -10.43 -1.49 5.18
C TYR A 55 -9.70 -1.24 6.48
N ILE A 56 -10.41 -1.44 7.59
CA ILE A 56 -9.80 -1.47 8.91
C ILE A 56 -9.46 -2.93 9.21
N ILE A 57 -8.21 -3.19 9.55
CA ILE A 57 -7.74 -4.55 9.83
C ILE A 57 -7.04 -4.60 11.18
N ARG A 58 -7.49 -5.51 12.04
CA ARG A 58 -6.82 -5.80 13.32
C ARG A 58 -5.44 -6.43 13.08
N THR A 59 -4.47 -6.01 13.88
CA THR A 59 -3.10 -6.52 13.90
C THR A 59 -2.77 -7.15 15.25
N LYS A 60 -1.53 -7.61 15.43
CA LYS A 60 -1.08 -8.20 16.69
C LYS A 60 -1.12 -7.12 17.80
N GLY A 61 -1.42 -7.55 19.03
CA GLY A 61 -1.39 -6.66 20.21
C GLY A 61 -2.60 -5.73 20.32
N GLY A 62 -3.67 -5.95 19.55
CA GLY A 62 -4.90 -5.15 19.65
C GLY A 62 -4.97 -3.94 18.73
N ASN A 63 -3.85 -3.54 18.12
CA ASN A 63 -3.77 -2.40 17.22
C ASN A 63 -4.55 -2.63 15.91
N THR A 64 -4.94 -1.54 15.25
CA THR A 64 -5.59 -1.54 13.94
C THR A 64 -4.73 -0.83 12.91
N LYS A 65 -4.87 -1.23 11.64
CA LYS A 65 -4.31 -0.51 10.49
C LYS A 65 -5.39 -0.26 9.45
N VAL A 66 -5.28 0.87 8.76
CA VAL A 66 -6.19 1.26 7.69
C VAL A 66 -5.52 1.01 6.36
N LYS A 67 -6.15 0.21 5.49
CA LYS A 67 -5.66 -0.08 4.15
C LYS A 67 -6.54 0.62 3.11
N LEU A 68 -5.94 1.42 2.23
CA LEU A 68 -6.65 2.08 1.15
C LEU A 68 -6.69 1.17 -0.10
N LYS A 69 -7.89 0.80 -0.56
CA LYS A 69 -8.08 0.03 -1.81
C LYS A 69 -8.37 0.94 -3.00
N SER A 70 -9.23 1.94 -2.81
CA SER A 70 -9.56 2.91 -3.86
C SER A 70 -9.35 4.31 -3.31
N ALA A 71 -8.62 5.14 -4.05
CA ALA A 71 -8.29 6.51 -3.68
C ALA A 71 -8.90 7.52 -4.63
N LEU A 72 -9.28 8.69 -4.12
CA LEU A 72 -9.82 9.78 -4.92
C LEU A 72 -9.05 11.08 -4.69
N TYR A 73 -8.69 11.35 -3.42
CA TYR A 73 -8.00 12.57 -3.03
C TYR A 73 -6.58 12.29 -2.57
N ALA A 74 -5.72 13.30 -2.74
CA ALA A 74 -4.39 13.36 -2.14
C ALA A 74 -4.21 14.67 -1.37
N ASN A 75 -3.50 14.60 -0.25
CA ASN A 75 -2.99 15.79 0.42
C ASN A 75 -1.67 16.16 -0.25
N VAL A 76 -1.63 17.32 -0.90
CA VAL A 76 -0.48 17.76 -1.68
C VAL A 76 0.19 18.93 -0.97
N LEU A 77 1.47 18.77 -0.68
CA LEU A 77 2.34 19.82 -0.15
C LEU A 77 2.96 20.60 -1.31
N ASN A 78 2.80 21.91 -1.30
CA ASN A 78 3.59 22.80 -2.14
C ASN A 78 4.91 23.13 -1.40
N PRO A 79 6.09 22.76 -1.95
CA PRO A 79 7.37 23.01 -1.27
C PRO A 79 7.73 24.49 -1.13
N ASP A 80 7.20 25.38 -1.98
CA ASP A 80 7.51 26.81 -1.97
C ASP A 80 6.72 27.55 -0.88
N THR A 81 5.41 27.36 -0.87
CA THR A 81 4.52 28.01 0.11
C THR A 81 4.44 27.24 1.42
N LYS A 82 4.93 25.99 1.45
CA LYS A 82 4.79 25.03 2.57
C LYS A 82 3.33 24.74 2.95
N GLU A 83 2.38 25.10 2.09
CA GLU A 83 0.96 24.84 2.30
C GLU A 83 0.58 23.43 1.86
N ILE A 84 -0.32 22.80 2.62
CA ILE A 84 -0.90 21.50 2.28
C ILE A 84 -2.34 21.72 1.84
N LYS A 85 -2.68 21.26 0.63
CA LYS A 85 -4.04 21.34 0.08
C LYS A 85 -4.53 19.96 -0.31
N LYS A 86 -5.79 19.68 0.01
CA LYS A 86 -6.48 18.48 -0.47
C LYS A 86 -6.86 18.70 -1.93
N SER A 87 -6.40 17.82 -2.81
CA SER A 87 -6.64 17.91 -4.24
C SER A 87 -7.17 16.59 -4.80
N LYS A 88 -7.96 16.67 -5.88
CA LYS A 88 -8.44 15.48 -6.60
C LYS A 88 -7.30 14.91 -7.44
N ILE A 89 -7.15 13.59 -7.41
CA ILE A 89 -6.22 12.88 -8.28
C ILE A 89 -6.91 12.69 -9.62
N LEU A 90 -6.32 13.21 -10.69
CA LEU A 90 -6.86 13.10 -12.05
C LEU A 90 -6.35 11.83 -12.73
N GLU A 91 -5.05 11.59 -12.67
CA GLU A 91 -4.41 10.47 -13.36
C GLU A 91 -3.16 9.99 -12.61
N ILE A 92 -2.80 8.72 -12.80
CA ILE A 92 -1.52 8.15 -12.37
C ILE A 92 -0.59 8.13 -13.59
N LEU A 93 0.48 8.93 -13.53
CA LEU A 93 1.39 9.10 -14.65
C LEU A 93 2.40 7.96 -14.74
N LYS A 94 3.17 7.74 -13.67
CA LYS A 94 4.26 6.77 -13.65
C LYS A 94 4.47 6.16 -12.28
N ASN A 95 4.62 4.83 -12.24
CA ASN A 95 5.12 4.12 -11.07
C ASN A 95 6.59 3.69 -11.28
N PRO A 96 7.56 4.21 -10.50
CA PRO A 96 8.97 3.86 -10.67
C PRO A 96 9.34 2.46 -10.14
N ASN A 97 8.49 1.84 -9.31
CA ASN A 97 8.86 0.61 -8.61
C ASN A 97 8.80 -0.64 -9.51
N ASP A 98 7.84 -0.69 -10.44
CA ASP A 98 7.67 -1.82 -11.37
C ASP A 98 6.83 -1.37 -12.58
N LYS A 99 7.22 -1.84 -13.77
CA LYS A 99 6.50 -1.62 -15.04
C LYS A 99 5.11 -2.23 -15.04
N ASN A 100 4.89 -3.35 -14.35
CA ASN A 100 3.56 -3.98 -14.29
C ASN A 100 2.61 -3.18 -13.38
N LEU A 101 3.10 -2.66 -12.26
CA LEU A 101 2.33 -1.75 -11.40
C LEU A 101 1.96 -0.46 -12.12
N ASP A 102 2.83 0.02 -13.00
CA ASP A 102 2.56 1.17 -13.85
C ASP A 102 1.45 0.90 -14.87
N ARG A 103 1.51 -0.25 -15.56
CA ARG A 103 0.45 -0.70 -16.49
C ARG A 103 -0.90 -0.85 -15.82
N GLU A 104 -0.94 -1.37 -14.60
CA GLU A 104 -2.16 -1.53 -13.82
C GLU A 104 -2.64 -0.25 -13.11
N LYS A 105 -1.88 0.85 -13.23
CA LYS A 105 -2.15 2.14 -12.57
C LYS A 105 -2.36 1.98 -11.06
N ILE A 106 -1.40 1.31 -10.41
CA ILE A 106 -1.39 1.09 -8.96
C ILE A 106 -0.58 2.19 -8.27
N ILE A 107 -1.17 2.76 -7.21
CA ILE A 107 -0.55 3.79 -6.38
C ILE A 107 0.29 3.14 -5.29
N THR A 108 1.58 3.47 -5.27
CA THR A 108 2.54 3.09 -4.24
C THR A 108 3.32 4.32 -3.76
N LYS A 109 4.21 4.13 -2.79
CA LYS A 109 5.20 5.17 -2.47
C LYS A 109 6.04 5.49 -3.72
N ASN A 110 6.34 6.76 -3.93
CA ASN A 110 7.08 7.33 -5.06
C ASN A 110 6.35 7.32 -6.42
N THR A 111 5.06 6.95 -6.46
CA THR A 111 4.28 7.07 -7.69
C THR A 111 4.07 8.54 -8.04
N VAL A 112 4.24 8.88 -9.32
CA VAL A 112 3.96 10.21 -9.86
C VAL A 112 2.49 10.27 -10.27
N ILE A 113 1.77 11.23 -9.68
CA ILE A 113 0.34 11.46 -9.90
C ILE A 113 0.10 12.86 -10.47
N ASN A 114 -0.91 12.98 -11.32
CA ASN A 114 -1.42 14.25 -11.77
C ASN A 114 -2.60 14.66 -10.89
N THR A 115 -2.54 15.85 -10.31
CA THR A 115 -3.56 16.41 -9.42
C THR A 115 -4.05 17.75 -9.95
N SER A 116 -5.17 18.25 -9.44
CA SER A 116 -5.68 19.59 -9.82
C SER A 116 -4.68 20.73 -9.58
N LEU A 117 -3.68 20.54 -8.71
CA LEU A 117 -2.63 21.53 -8.41
C LEU A 117 -1.37 21.34 -9.27
N GLY A 118 -1.29 20.26 -10.05
CA GLY A 118 -0.13 19.90 -10.86
C GLY A 118 0.40 18.49 -10.58
N LYS A 119 1.60 18.21 -11.08
CA LYS A 119 2.28 16.91 -10.93
C LYS A 119 2.87 16.78 -9.52
N ALA A 120 2.61 15.65 -8.87
CA ALA A 120 3.08 15.39 -7.52
C ALA A 120 3.63 13.96 -7.36
N VAL A 121 4.57 13.77 -6.43
CA VAL A 121 5.11 12.47 -6.03
C VAL A 121 4.49 12.03 -4.72
N VAL A 122 3.95 10.81 -4.68
CA VAL A 122 3.40 10.21 -3.46
C VAL A 122 4.53 9.84 -2.49
N VAL A 123 4.43 10.27 -1.24
CA VAL A 123 5.43 9.99 -0.18
C VAL A 123 4.92 8.95 0.83
N SER A 124 3.60 8.83 1.00
CA SER A 124 2.98 7.93 1.98
C SER A 124 2.91 6.46 1.51
N ARG A 125 2.58 5.54 2.44
CA ARG A 125 2.32 4.12 2.15
C ARG A 125 0.82 3.82 2.27
N PRO A 126 0.03 3.97 1.19
CA PRO A 126 -1.43 3.92 1.27
C PRO A 126 -2.00 2.60 1.79
N GLY A 127 -1.32 1.47 1.56
CA GLY A 127 -1.72 0.16 2.07
C GLY A 127 -1.48 -0.07 3.58
N GLN A 128 -0.85 0.87 4.29
CA GLN A 128 -0.60 0.81 5.74
C GLN A 128 -1.18 2.02 6.49
N ASP A 129 -1.04 3.21 5.89
CA ASP A 129 -1.41 4.49 6.50
C ASP A 129 -2.87 4.88 6.17
N GLY A 130 -3.41 4.39 5.03
CA GLY A 130 -4.80 4.64 4.62
C GLY A 130 -5.05 6.01 3.95
N ILE A 131 -3.99 6.80 3.75
CA ILE A 131 -4.02 8.17 3.21
C ILE A 131 -2.93 8.33 2.14
N ILE A 132 -3.19 9.17 1.13
CA ILE A 132 -2.21 9.57 0.12
C ILE A 132 -1.71 10.98 0.44
N ASN A 133 -0.44 11.09 0.80
CA ASN A 133 0.28 12.35 0.90
C ASN A 133 1.27 12.44 -0.24
N ALA A 134 1.33 13.59 -0.89
CA ALA A 134 2.19 13.84 -2.03
C ALA A 134 2.85 15.23 -1.95
N VAL A 135 3.94 15.40 -2.70
CA VAL A 135 4.70 16.66 -2.79
C VAL A 135 4.72 17.08 -4.26
N LEU A 136 4.43 18.36 -4.55
CA LEU A 136 4.51 18.89 -5.91
C LEU A 136 5.94 18.78 -6.45
N ILE A 137 6.07 18.39 -7.71
CA ILE A 137 7.34 18.41 -8.44
C ILE A 137 7.50 19.80 -9.02
N LYS A 138 8.60 20.48 -8.65
CA LYS A 138 9.03 21.68 -9.37
C LYS A 138 9.46 21.27 -10.78
N GLN A 139 8.86 21.90 -11.78
CA GLN A 139 9.34 21.77 -13.16
C GLN A 139 10.63 22.55 -13.34
#